data_AF-A0A7C7YWW9-F1
#
_entry.id   AF-A0A7C7YWW9-F1
#
_cell.length_a   1.000
_cell.length_b   1.000
_cell.length_c   1.000
_cell.angle_alpha   90.00
_cell.angle_beta   90.00
_cell.angle_gamma   90.00
#
_symmetry.space_group_name_H-M   'P 1'
#
loop_
_entity.id
_entity.type
_entity.pdbx_description
1 polymer ?
#
loop_
_entity_poly.entity_id
_entity_poly.type
_entity_poly.pdbx_seq_one_letter_code
_entity_poly.pdbx_strand_id
1 'polypeptide(L)'
;MNFDDEVMSFNYRIIKLVIYPHYGAVIETAEEALPYLKEAQNGNVFLSLHLCHEVRAGNGDRLNEIAAKIKPWLRLPSINGTDIDSVNEVQGWDRGIQPLTMGDYDSSKLLKALKSIDYQGPVILHAWGPPESGCGSSPHVVQAIL
;
A
#
# COMPACT_ATOMS: atom_id res chain seq x y z
N MET A 1 -36.63 14.48 -22.94
CA MET A 1 -35.66 15.55 -22.64
C MET A 1 -34.33 15.01 -23.13
N ASN A 2 -33.95 15.36 -24.35
CA ASN A 2 -32.65 15.00 -24.91
C ASN A 2 -31.66 16.04 -24.39
N PHE A 3 -30.66 15.57 -23.65
CA PHE A 3 -29.48 16.37 -23.36
C PHE A 3 -28.51 16.11 -24.52
N ASP A 4 -28.71 16.85 -25.61
CA ASP A 4 -27.77 16.87 -26.72
C ASP A 4 -26.49 17.60 -26.24
N ASP A 5 -25.39 16.84 -26.17
CA ASP A 5 -24.04 17.14 -26.66
C ASP A 5 -23.52 18.60 -26.72
N GLU A 6 -23.78 19.44 -25.73
CA GLU A 6 -22.87 20.55 -25.42
C GLU A 6 -21.70 20.03 -24.58
N VAL A 7 -20.72 19.45 -25.27
CA VAL A 7 -19.39 19.18 -24.73
C VAL A 7 -18.72 20.53 -24.43
N MET A 8 -19.03 21.08 -23.27
CA MET A 8 -18.17 22.03 -22.59
C MET A 8 -16.81 21.37 -22.45
N SER A 9 -15.87 21.76 -23.31
CA SER A 9 -14.44 21.44 -23.20
C SER A 9 -13.88 22.07 -21.93
N PHE A 10 -14.27 21.55 -20.78
CA PHE A 10 -13.54 21.77 -19.55
C PHE A 10 -12.23 21.02 -19.66
N ASN A 11 -11.14 21.78 -19.59
CA ASN A 11 -9.79 21.24 -19.58
C ASN A 11 -9.50 20.64 -18.20
N TYR A 12 -10.12 19.51 -17.88
CA TYR A 12 -9.91 18.81 -16.61
C TYR A 12 -8.58 18.07 -16.65
N ARG A 13 -7.73 18.32 -15.63
CA ARG A 13 -6.55 17.49 -15.41
C ARG A 13 -6.97 16.17 -14.79
N ILE A 14 -6.76 15.07 -15.52
CA ILE A 14 -6.91 13.72 -14.97
C ILE A 14 -5.77 13.49 -13.98
N ILE A 15 -6.11 13.41 -12.69
CA ILE A 15 -5.16 13.10 -11.62
C ILE A 15 -5.15 11.60 -11.38
N LYS A 16 -3.96 11.02 -11.19
CA LYS A 16 -3.82 9.62 -10.74
C LYS A 16 -4.03 9.57 -9.24
N LEU A 17 -5.01 8.79 -8.81
CA LEU A 17 -5.31 8.54 -7.40
C LEU A 17 -4.82 7.13 -7.04
N VAL A 18 -4.11 6.99 -5.92
CA VAL A 18 -3.71 5.68 -5.39
C VAL A 18 -4.43 5.48 -4.06
N ILE A 19 -5.23 4.42 -3.96
CA ILE A 19 -5.89 4.01 -2.72
C ILE A 19 -4.83 3.37 -1.82
N TYR A 20 -4.82 3.82 -0.57
CA TYR A 20 -4.00 3.30 0.52
C TYR A 20 -4.95 2.52 1.45
N PRO A 21 -5.00 1.17 1.39
CA PRO A 21 -5.68 0.37 2.41
C PRO A 21 -4.97 0.54 3.76
N HIS A 22 -5.76 0.69 4.82
CA HIS A 22 -5.23 0.94 6.16
C HIS A 22 -6.00 0.13 7.20
N TYR A 23 -5.29 -0.60 8.06
CA TYR A 23 -5.86 -1.33 9.18
C TYR A 23 -6.80 -0.45 10.02
N GLY A 24 -7.96 -0.99 10.37
CA GLY A 24 -9.03 -0.28 11.09
C GLY A 24 -9.79 0.78 10.29
N ALA A 25 -9.53 0.92 8.98
CA ALA A 25 -10.33 1.73 8.07
C ALA A 25 -11.40 0.87 7.36
N VAL A 26 -12.18 1.50 6.47
CA VAL A 26 -13.21 0.79 5.67
C VAL A 26 -12.61 -0.22 4.69
N ILE A 27 -11.37 0.01 4.26
CA ILE A 27 -10.61 -0.87 3.37
C ILE A 27 -9.27 -1.10 4.07
N GLU A 28 -9.07 -2.29 4.61
CA GLU A 28 -7.90 -2.64 5.40
C GLU A 28 -6.81 -3.30 4.56
N THR A 29 -7.21 -4.09 3.55
CA THR A 29 -6.29 -4.85 2.69
C THR A 29 -6.41 -4.49 1.22
N ALA A 30 -5.40 -4.87 0.43
CA ALA A 30 -5.41 -4.69 -1.00
C ALA A 30 -6.52 -5.51 -1.69
N GLU A 31 -6.85 -6.70 -1.17
CA GLU A 31 -7.92 -7.53 -1.74
C GLU A 31 -9.31 -6.92 -1.51
N GLU A 32 -9.54 -6.29 -0.34
CA GLU A 32 -10.78 -5.59 -0.03
C GLU A 32 -11.03 -4.38 -0.94
N ALA A 33 -9.97 -3.77 -1.49
CA ALA A 33 -10.09 -2.67 -2.44
C ALA A 33 -10.60 -3.10 -3.83
N LEU A 34 -10.53 -4.39 -4.18
CA LEU A 34 -10.80 -4.89 -5.53
C LEU A 34 -12.22 -4.57 -6.05
N PRO A 35 -13.31 -4.72 -5.27
CA PRO A 35 -14.65 -4.37 -5.75
C PRO A 35 -14.76 -2.90 -6.15
N TYR A 36 -14.16 -1.99 -5.37
CA TYR A 36 -14.17 -0.56 -5.66
C TYR A 36 -13.40 -0.21 -6.94
N LEU A 37 -12.24 -0.84 -7.15
CA LEU A 37 -11.42 -0.63 -8.35
C LEU A 37 -12.12 -1.14 -9.61
N LYS A 38 -12.84 -2.26 -9.50
CA LYS A 38 -13.63 -2.83 -10.59
C LYS A 38 -14.86 -2.00 -10.93
N GLU A 39 -15.47 -1.35 -9.94
CA GLU A 39 -16.62 -0.46 -10.13
C GLU A 39 -16.21 0.90 -10.69
N ALA A 40 -15.08 1.47 -10.23
CA ALA A 40 -14.66 2.80 -10.62
C ALA A 40 -14.38 2.96 -12.13
N GLN A 41 -13.85 1.92 -12.79
CA GLN A 41 -13.61 1.80 -14.26
C GLN A 41 -13.06 3.04 -14.99
N ASN A 42 -12.35 3.93 -14.30
CA ASN A 42 -11.96 5.25 -14.81
C ASN A 42 -10.52 5.33 -15.31
N GLY A 43 -9.73 4.27 -15.13
CA GLY A 43 -8.33 4.18 -15.58
C GLY A 43 -7.34 5.09 -14.85
N ASN A 44 -7.78 5.90 -13.88
CA ASN A 44 -6.93 6.80 -13.09
C ASN A 44 -6.94 6.52 -11.59
N VAL A 45 -7.68 5.50 -11.13
CA VAL A 45 -7.65 5.01 -9.76
C VAL A 45 -6.83 3.72 -9.68
N PHE A 46 -5.87 3.72 -8.76
CA PHE A 46 -4.87 2.70 -8.54
C PHE A 46 -4.89 2.27 -7.07
N LEU A 47 -4.09 1.25 -6.74
CA LEU A 47 -4.02 0.66 -5.42
C LEU A 47 -2.58 0.46 -4.99
N SER A 48 -2.29 0.71 -3.73
CA SER A 48 -1.00 0.36 -3.13
C SER A 48 -1.09 -0.94 -2.33
N LEU A 49 0.00 -1.70 -2.34
CA LEU A 49 0.23 -2.88 -1.51
C LEU A 49 1.23 -2.53 -0.41
N HIS A 50 0.74 -2.38 0.82
CA HIS A 50 1.56 -1.99 1.96
C HIS A 50 1.89 -3.21 2.82
N LEU A 51 3.18 -3.53 2.98
CA LEU A 51 3.61 -4.73 3.69
C LEU A 51 3.05 -4.78 5.12
N CYS A 52 3.19 -3.70 5.89
CA CYS A 52 2.71 -3.63 7.28
C CYS A 52 1.22 -3.95 7.43
N HIS A 53 0.36 -3.45 6.54
CA HIS A 53 -1.08 -3.69 6.58
C HIS A 53 -1.41 -5.14 6.21
N GLU A 54 -0.75 -5.70 5.20
CA GLU A 54 -0.95 -7.09 4.81
C GLU A 54 -0.45 -8.08 5.87
N VAL A 55 0.72 -7.84 6.47
CA VAL A 55 1.22 -8.70 7.54
C VAL A 55 0.28 -8.63 8.72
N ARG A 56 -0.15 -7.43 9.15
CA ARG A 56 -1.11 -7.27 10.26
C ARG A 56 -2.46 -7.94 9.99
N ALA A 57 -2.91 -7.96 8.75
CA ALA A 57 -4.13 -8.67 8.33
C ALA A 57 -3.95 -10.20 8.20
N GLY A 58 -2.76 -10.75 8.49
CA GLY A 58 -2.47 -12.18 8.39
C GLY A 58 -2.15 -12.66 6.96
N ASN A 59 -1.93 -11.74 6.03
CA ASN A 59 -1.67 -12.04 4.62
C ASN A 59 -0.18 -12.15 4.26
N GLY A 60 0.72 -12.14 5.25
CA GLY A 60 2.17 -12.15 5.03
C GLY A 60 2.69 -13.29 4.15
N ASP A 61 2.02 -14.45 4.10
CA ASP A 61 2.41 -15.58 3.24
C ASP A 61 1.69 -15.62 1.88
N ARG A 62 0.75 -14.68 1.65
CA ARG A 62 -0.10 -14.62 0.44
C ARG A 62 0.28 -13.51 -0.52
N LEU A 63 1.38 -12.80 -0.28
CA LEU A 63 1.76 -11.62 -1.07
C LEU A 63 1.86 -11.88 -2.58
N ASN A 64 2.36 -13.05 -3.02
CA ASN A 64 2.41 -13.41 -4.44
C ASN A 64 1.01 -13.50 -5.06
N GLU A 65 0.06 -14.14 -4.36
CA GLU A 65 -1.32 -14.29 -4.78
C GLU A 65 -2.01 -12.92 -4.88
N ILE A 66 -1.84 -12.10 -3.85
CA ILE A 66 -2.43 -10.76 -3.76
C ILE A 66 -1.88 -9.87 -4.88
N ALA A 67 -0.56 -9.83 -5.06
CA ALA A 67 0.10 -9.07 -6.12
C ALA A 67 -0.43 -9.46 -7.51
N ALA A 68 -0.63 -10.75 -7.78
CA ALA A 68 -1.19 -11.23 -9.03
C ALA A 68 -2.62 -10.70 -9.27
N LYS A 69 -3.48 -10.69 -8.22
CA LYS A 69 -4.86 -10.19 -8.31
C LYS A 69 -4.93 -8.69 -8.57
N ILE A 70 -4.05 -7.91 -7.94
CA ILE A 70 -4.09 -6.44 -8.00
C ILE A 70 -3.19 -5.85 -9.11
N LYS A 71 -2.42 -6.68 -9.84
CA LYS A 71 -1.44 -6.26 -10.85
C LYS A 71 -1.89 -5.09 -11.75
N PRO A 72 -3.13 -5.07 -12.31
CA PRO A 72 -3.55 -3.98 -13.19
C PRO A 72 -3.55 -2.60 -12.49
N TRP A 73 -3.87 -2.57 -11.20
CA TRP A 73 -4.04 -1.35 -10.41
C TRP A 73 -2.83 -1.00 -9.54
N LEU A 74 -1.87 -1.92 -9.36
CA LEU A 74 -0.78 -1.75 -8.39
C LEU A 74 0.11 -0.54 -8.70
N ARG A 75 0.22 0.41 -7.76
CA ARG A 75 1.15 1.54 -7.80
C ARG A 75 1.66 1.83 -6.39
N LEU A 76 2.91 2.27 -6.28
CA LEU A 76 3.51 2.73 -5.02
C LEU A 76 3.46 1.72 -3.86
N PRO A 77 3.71 0.41 -4.09
CA PRO A 77 3.79 -0.55 -2.99
C PRO A 77 4.82 -0.10 -1.95
N SER A 78 4.63 -0.44 -0.68
CA SER A 78 5.58 -0.05 0.36
C SER A 78 6.12 -1.22 1.17
N ILE A 79 7.39 -1.10 1.53
CA ILE A 79 8.18 -2.09 2.26
C ILE A 79 8.71 -1.51 3.58
N ASN A 80 8.81 -2.34 4.61
CA ASN A 80 9.29 -1.98 5.93
C ASN A 80 9.79 -3.23 6.67
N GLY A 81 10.51 -3.06 7.77
CA GLY A 81 10.73 -4.15 8.72
C GLY A 81 9.48 -4.37 9.55
N THR A 82 9.20 -5.60 9.96
CA THR A 82 8.00 -5.95 10.75
C THR A 82 8.21 -7.26 11.48
N ASP A 83 7.54 -7.43 12.61
CA ASP A 83 7.47 -8.72 13.29
C ASP A 83 6.34 -9.56 12.67
N ILE A 84 6.51 -10.88 12.67
CA ILE A 84 5.48 -11.87 12.35
C ILE A 84 4.30 -11.70 13.31
N ASP A 85 4.56 -11.42 14.59
CA ASP A 85 3.55 -11.24 15.63
C ASP A 85 2.82 -9.88 15.56
N SER A 86 3.09 -9.05 14.55
CA SER A 86 2.33 -7.82 14.30
C SER A 86 0.85 -8.09 14.01
N VAL A 87 0.48 -9.31 13.58
CA VAL A 87 -0.92 -9.78 13.51
C VAL A 87 -1.68 -9.66 14.82
N ASN A 88 -0.98 -9.78 15.95
CA ASN A 88 -1.55 -9.70 17.29
C ASN A 88 -1.42 -8.29 17.89
N GLU A 89 -0.98 -7.30 17.12
CA GLU A 89 -0.86 -5.91 17.57
C GLU A 89 -2.23 -5.24 17.67
N VAL A 90 -2.64 -4.93 18.90
CA VAL A 90 -3.94 -4.31 19.20
C VAL A 90 -3.88 -2.78 19.13
N GLN A 91 -2.73 -2.19 19.46
CA GLN A 91 -2.54 -0.74 19.48
C GLN A 91 -1.18 -0.37 18.88
N GLY A 92 -1.13 0.77 18.19
CA GLY A 92 0.09 1.24 17.58
C GLY A 92 0.54 0.41 16.37
N TRP A 93 1.83 0.53 16.06
CA TRP A 93 2.50 -0.02 14.89
C TRP A 93 3.94 -0.41 15.19
N ASP A 94 4.31 -0.53 16.46
CA ASP A 94 5.72 -0.71 16.87
C ASP A 94 6.25 -2.06 16.36
N ARG A 95 5.37 -3.07 16.27
CA ARG A 95 5.71 -4.37 15.66
C ARG A 95 5.51 -4.35 14.16
N GLY A 96 4.46 -3.71 13.67
CA GLY A 96 4.06 -3.72 12.26
C GLY A 96 4.86 -2.82 11.31
N ILE A 97 5.52 -1.78 11.82
CA ILE A 97 6.33 -0.83 11.05
C ILE A 97 7.66 -0.66 11.79
N GLN A 98 8.76 -0.95 11.13
CA GLN A 98 10.12 -0.84 11.69
C GLN A 98 11.11 -0.49 10.56
N PRO A 99 12.34 -0.04 10.89
CA PRO A 99 13.42 0.03 9.90
C PRO A 99 13.57 -1.30 9.14
N LEU A 100 13.93 -1.24 7.86
CA LEU A 100 13.94 -2.43 6.97
C LEU A 100 14.85 -3.58 7.47
N THR A 101 15.83 -3.27 8.32
CA THR A 101 16.75 -4.23 8.92
C THR A 101 16.26 -4.83 10.25
N MET A 102 15.05 -4.48 10.69
CA MET A 102 14.46 -4.90 11.97
C MET A 102 13.21 -5.75 11.77
N GLY A 103 12.83 -6.45 12.83
CA GLY A 103 11.74 -7.43 12.85
C GLY A 103 12.16 -8.83 12.38
N ASP A 104 11.29 -9.81 12.59
CA ASP A 104 11.55 -11.24 12.29
C ASP A 104 10.80 -11.76 11.05
N TYR A 105 10.00 -10.93 10.38
CA TYR A 105 9.37 -11.27 9.10
C TYR A 105 10.32 -11.07 7.91
N ASP A 106 10.37 -12.06 6.99
CA ASP A 106 11.11 -11.95 5.72
C ASP A 106 10.45 -10.95 4.75
N SER A 107 10.79 -9.67 4.90
CA SER A 107 10.27 -8.57 4.08
C SER A 107 10.65 -8.69 2.59
N SER A 108 11.64 -9.53 2.24
CA SER A 108 11.94 -9.82 0.82
C SER A 108 10.80 -10.55 0.11
N LYS A 109 9.84 -11.14 0.85
CA LYS A 109 8.61 -11.72 0.30
C LYS A 109 7.81 -10.70 -0.52
N LEU A 110 7.77 -9.42 -0.11
CA LEU A 110 7.13 -8.39 -0.92
C LEU A 110 7.87 -8.20 -2.26
N LEU A 111 9.19 -8.09 -2.24
CA LEU A 111 9.99 -7.91 -3.46
C LEU A 111 9.86 -9.11 -4.40
N LYS A 112 9.80 -10.34 -3.86
CA LYS A 112 9.52 -11.56 -4.61
C LYS A 112 8.14 -11.50 -5.27
N ALA A 113 7.11 -11.03 -4.55
CA ALA A 113 5.77 -10.85 -5.09
C ALA A 113 5.73 -9.81 -6.22
N LEU A 114 6.34 -8.64 -6.02
CA LEU A 114 6.44 -7.60 -7.04
C LEU A 114 7.18 -8.10 -8.29
N LYS A 115 8.28 -8.83 -8.10
CA LYS A 115 9.03 -9.46 -9.19
C LYS A 115 8.19 -10.51 -9.94
N SER A 116 7.39 -11.30 -9.23
CA SER A 116 6.57 -12.36 -9.85
C SER A 116 5.52 -11.85 -10.84
N ILE A 117 5.15 -10.56 -10.74
CA ILE A 117 4.20 -9.89 -11.63
C ILE A 117 4.88 -8.91 -12.60
N ASP A 118 6.21 -8.92 -12.67
CA ASP A 118 7.04 -8.00 -13.46
C ASP A 118 6.81 -6.52 -13.13
N TYR A 119 6.56 -6.19 -11.86
CA TYR A 119 6.38 -4.80 -11.44
C TYR A 119 7.65 -3.97 -11.66
N GLN A 120 7.55 -2.87 -12.41
CA GLN A 120 8.68 -1.98 -12.76
C GLN A 120 8.59 -0.59 -12.11
N GLY A 121 7.60 -0.38 -11.24
CA GLY A 121 7.42 0.92 -10.57
C GLY A 121 8.30 1.08 -9.33
N PRO A 122 8.35 2.29 -8.76
CA PRO A 122 9.05 2.55 -7.51
C PRO A 122 8.43 1.77 -6.34
N VAL A 123 9.25 1.44 -5.35
CA VAL A 123 8.81 0.87 -4.06
C VAL A 123 9.08 1.88 -2.96
N ILE A 124 8.11 2.12 -2.09
CA ILE A 124 8.24 3.08 -0.99
C ILE A 124 8.83 2.39 0.23
N LEU A 125 9.93 2.90 0.78
CA LEU A 125 10.36 2.58 2.14
C LEU A 125 9.39 3.25 3.14
N HIS A 126 8.75 2.46 4.01
CA HIS A 126 7.74 2.91 4.97
C HIS A 126 8.20 2.60 6.39
N ALA A 127 9.01 3.45 7.01
CA ALA A 127 9.60 3.14 8.31
C ALA A 127 9.60 4.38 9.21
N TRP A 128 9.83 4.20 10.51
CA TRP A 128 10.11 5.34 11.38
C TRP A 128 11.48 5.95 11.05
N GLY A 129 11.60 7.27 11.17
CA GLY A 129 12.88 7.97 11.06
C GLY A 129 13.79 7.71 12.28
N PRO A 130 15.11 8.00 12.19
CA PRO A 130 16.00 7.90 13.34
C PRO A 130 15.60 8.88 14.45
N PRO A 131 15.84 8.57 15.74
CA PRO A 131 15.49 9.43 16.87
C PRO A 131 16.08 10.86 16.77
N GLU A 132 17.20 10.98 16.06
CA GLU A 132 17.99 12.21 15.90
C GLU A 132 17.40 13.18 14.88
N SER A 133 16.36 12.77 14.13
CA SER A 133 15.71 13.60 13.10
C SER A 133 14.82 14.71 13.66
N GLY A 134 14.78 14.91 14.97
CA GLY A 134 13.90 15.89 15.62
C GLY A 134 12.41 15.53 15.56
N CYS A 135 12.05 14.40 14.94
CA CYS A 135 10.79 13.71 15.18
C CYS A 135 10.85 13.14 16.59
N GLY A 136 10.14 13.78 17.52
CA GLY A 136 10.05 13.34 18.91
C GLY A 136 9.59 11.88 19.04
N SER A 137 9.60 11.39 20.27
CA SER A 137 9.30 10.02 20.73
C SER A 137 7.89 9.47 20.40
N SER A 138 7.31 9.86 19.28
CA SER A 138 6.14 9.28 18.64
C SER A 138 6.56 8.80 17.26
N PRO A 139 6.19 7.58 16.87
CA PRO A 139 6.70 6.96 15.66
C PRO A 139 6.11 7.72 14.45
N HIS A 140 6.89 8.64 13.87
CA HIS A 140 6.51 9.35 12.67
C HIS A 140 6.93 8.50 11.48
N VAL A 141 5.94 7.93 10.77
CA VAL A 141 6.20 7.17 9.54
C VAL A 141 6.88 8.12 8.56
N VAL A 142 8.06 7.75 8.09
CA VAL A 142 8.75 8.36 6.96
C VAL A 142 8.54 7.47 5.74
N GLN A 143 8.17 8.10 4.63
CA GLN A 143 8.03 7.47 3.33
C GLN A 143 9.09 8.01 2.37
N ALA A 144 9.92 7.13 1.81
CA ALA A 144 10.90 7.47 0.78
C ALA A 144 10.75 6.54 -0.42
N ILE A 145 10.95 7.06 -1.64
CA ILE A 145 10.92 6.23 -2.86
C ILE A 145 12.30 5.56 -3.05
N LEU A 146 12.31 4.25 -3.22
CA LEU A 146 13.47 3.42 -3.58
C LEU A 146 13.57 3.21 -5.09
#